data_AF-A0A142F4B0-F1
#
_entry.id   AF-A0A142F4B0-F1
#
_cell.length_a   1.000
_cell.length_b   1.000
_cell.length_c   1.000
_cell.angle_alpha   90.00
_cell.angle_beta   90.00
_cell.angle_gamma   90.00
#
_symmetry.space_group_name_H-M   'P 1'
#
loop_
_entity.id
_entity.type
_entity.pdbx_description
1 polymer ?
#
loop_
_entity_poly.entity_id
_entity_poly.type
_entity_poly.pdbx_seq_one_letter_code
_entity_poly.pdbx_strand_id
1 'polypeptide(L)'
;SKVVETNLRSIFGTGENAQLHRKQWWNECKKEIWREIMSSVKKKLKGNSAWICEKDVAVNVEPQIYRWIREWGRDYILELPKELQKLKEKCDRKFYYTDINVCNVFPCKNACILYDQWITRKKKQWDLLSNKFISVKKEQNIQTADIVTAYDILKQELDGFNDVAFENEINQRDNAYIDLCVCAAKKNTQKVLTNVENAAKSKAPNSNPKIQVVYSSKQEKVQGDSAHGNVNGGANNSTTGKAVT
;
A
#
# COMPACT_ATOMS: atom_id res chain seq x y z
N SER A 1 4.25 19.12 0.90
CA SER A 1 4.37 20.36 0.12
C SER A 1 5.83 20.73 -0.01
N LYS A 2 6.36 20.93 -1.23
CA LYS A 2 7.76 21.36 -1.44
C LYS A 2 8.01 22.74 -0.82
N VAL A 3 7.02 23.63 -0.88
CA VAL A 3 7.09 24.99 -0.32
C VAL A 3 7.30 24.96 1.19
N VAL A 4 6.53 24.14 1.92
CA VAL A 4 6.67 24.03 3.39
C VAL A 4 8.05 23.50 3.77
N GLU A 5 8.58 22.51 3.03
CA GLU A 5 9.93 22.00 3.27
C GLU A 5 11.01 23.07 3.04
N THR A 6 10.88 23.90 2.00
CA THR A 6 11.78 25.04 1.77
C THR A 6 11.75 26.04 2.92
N ASN A 7 10.56 26.36 3.44
CA ASN A 7 10.44 27.28 4.56
C ASN A 7 11.09 26.71 5.83
N LEU A 8 10.90 25.42 6.11
CA LEU A 8 11.55 24.76 7.25
C LEU A 8 13.08 24.75 7.09
N ARG A 9 13.60 24.54 5.88
CA ARG A 9 15.05 24.62 5.62
C ARG A 9 15.61 26.03 5.81
N SER A 10 14.83 27.06 5.48
CA SER A 10 15.22 28.46 5.74
C SER A 10 15.33 28.75 7.24
N ILE A 11 14.41 28.22 8.05
CA ILE A 11 14.37 28.43 9.50
C ILE A 11 15.45 27.62 10.23
N PHE A 12 15.58 26.33 9.92
CA PHE A 12 16.42 25.41 10.68
C PHE A 12 17.79 25.14 10.04
N GLY A 13 17.99 25.56 8.78
CA GLY A 13 19.16 25.23 7.98
C GLY A 13 19.04 23.90 7.22
N THR A 14 20.12 23.51 6.53
CA THR A 14 20.17 22.32 5.65
C THR A 14 21.22 21.27 6.04
N GLY A 15 22.07 21.56 7.03
CA GLY A 15 23.11 20.63 7.50
C GLY A 15 22.57 19.49 8.38
N GLU A 16 23.44 18.56 8.80
CA GLU A 16 23.07 17.42 9.65
C GLU A 16 22.44 17.86 10.98
N ASN A 17 23.00 18.90 11.61
CA ASN A 17 22.46 19.47 12.84
C ASN A 17 21.04 20.04 12.66
N ALA A 18 20.68 20.50 11.47
CA ALA A 18 19.34 21.02 11.19
C ALA A 18 18.26 19.94 11.34
N GLN A 19 18.55 18.70 10.94
CA GLN A 19 17.61 17.58 11.10
C GLN A 19 17.41 17.24 12.57
N LEU A 20 18.49 17.24 13.36
CA LEU A 20 18.43 17.00 14.79
C LEU A 20 17.62 18.09 15.51
N HIS A 21 17.88 19.36 15.21
CA HIS A 21 17.13 20.49 15.77
C HIS A 21 15.65 20.44 15.42
N ARG A 22 15.30 20.11 14.17
CA ARG A 22 13.89 19.91 13.76
C ARG A 22 13.21 18.79 14.56
N LYS A 23 13.93 17.70 14.84
CA LYS A 23 13.41 16.58 15.63
C LYS A 23 13.22 16.96 17.11
N GLN A 24 14.17 17.70 17.69
CA GLN A 24 14.07 18.22 19.06
C GLN A 24 12.87 19.16 19.19
N TRP A 25 12.78 20.16 18.30
CA TRP A 25 11.66 21.10 18.25
C TRP A 25 10.30 20.38 18.13
N TRP A 26 10.19 19.37 17.26
CA TRP A 26 8.96 18.57 17.16
C TRP A 26 8.63 17.85 18.48
N ASN A 27 9.61 17.25 19.15
CA ASN A 27 9.38 16.54 20.40
C ASN A 27 8.92 17.45 21.55
N GLU A 28 9.40 18.70 21.56
CA GLU A 28 8.97 19.74 22.50
C GLU A 28 7.55 20.22 22.19
N CYS A 29 7.24 20.50 20.91
CA CYS A 29 5.98 21.14 20.52
C CYS A 29 4.81 20.18 20.25
N LYS A 30 5.03 18.89 19.96
CA LYS A 30 3.96 17.96 19.51
C LYS A 30 2.76 17.89 20.46
N LYS A 31 2.99 18.01 21.78
CA LYS A 31 1.93 18.00 22.80
C LYS A 31 1.06 19.25 22.74
N GLU A 32 1.64 20.39 22.40
CA GLU A 32 0.94 21.67 22.25
C GLU A 32 0.16 21.70 20.93
N ILE A 33 0.80 21.26 19.84
CA ILE A 33 0.13 21.12 18.53
C ILE A 33 -1.11 20.23 18.65
N TRP A 34 -1.00 19.08 19.33
CA TRP A 34 -2.15 18.21 19.60
C TRP A 34 -3.26 18.90 20.40
N ARG A 35 -2.89 19.67 21.44
CA ARG A 35 -3.85 20.42 22.26
C ARG A 35 -4.64 21.42 21.42
N GLU A 36 -3.97 22.12 20.49
CA GLU A 36 -4.63 23.07 19.59
C GLU A 36 -5.58 22.39 18.61
N ILE A 37 -5.18 21.25 18.02
CA ILE A 37 -6.06 20.43 17.17
C ILE A 37 -7.33 20.02 17.94
N MET A 38 -7.17 19.59 19.19
CA MET A 38 -8.28 19.15 20.05
C MET A 38 -9.13 20.31 20.62
N SER A 39 -8.66 21.56 20.54
CA SER A 39 -9.38 22.74 21.06
C SER A 39 -10.76 22.89 20.43
N SER A 40 -10.88 22.65 19.12
CA SER A 40 -12.16 22.70 18.39
C SER A 40 -13.13 21.61 18.85
N VAL A 41 -12.63 20.41 19.14
CA VAL A 41 -13.43 19.29 19.66
C VAL A 41 -13.91 19.59 21.08
N LYS A 42 -13.02 20.13 21.93
CA LYS A 42 -13.35 20.54 23.31
C LYS A 42 -14.44 21.59 23.37
N LYS A 43 -14.38 22.59 22.47
CA LYS A 43 -15.41 23.65 22.36
C LYS A 43 -16.77 23.06 22.00
N LYS A 44 -16.83 22.16 21.02
CA LYS A 44 -18.08 21.52 20.58
C LYS A 44 -18.69 20.60 21.66
N LEU A 45 -17.84 19.93 22.44
CA LEU A 45 -18.27 18.95 23.44
C LEU A 45 -18.38 19.51 24.87
N LYS A 46 -18.35 20.84 25.04
CA LYS A 46 -18.50 21.54 26.33
C LYS A 46 -17.60 21.00 27.45
N GLY A 47 -16.39 20.54 27.12
CA GLY A 47 -15.42 20.03 28.10
C GLY A 47 -15.41 18.51 28.34
N ASN A 48 -16.38 17.74 27.82
CA ASN A 48 -16.39 16.27 27.94
C ASN A 48 -15.45 15.54 26.95
N SER A 49 -14.56 16.27 26.27
CA SER A 49 -13.71 15.76 25.18
C SER A 49 -12.42 15.06 25.61
N ALA A 50 -12.00 15.19 26.88
CA ALA A 50 -10.66 14.79 27.31
C ALA A 50 -10.38 13.27 27.18
N TRP A 51 -11.43 12.47 26.98
CA TRP A 51 -11.37 11.01 26.95
C TRP A 51 -11.62 10.39 25.56
N ILE A 52 -11.89 11.19 24.54
CA ILE A 52 -12.29 10.66 23.21
C ILE A 52 -11.08 10.31 22.36
N CYS A 53 -10.01 11.10 22.44
CA CYS A 53 -8.77 10.87 21.71
C CYS A 53 -7.60 10.87 22.68
N GLU A 54 -6.95 9.71 22.83
CA GLU A 54 -5.85 9.55 23.76
C GLU A 54 -4.60 10.31 23.28
N LYS A 55 -4.12 11.24 24.11
CA LYS A 55 -2.98 12.09 23.77
C LYS A 55 -1.70 11.28 23.59
N ASP A 56 -1.44 10.32 24.46
CA ASP A 56 -0.18 9.58 24.46
C ASP A 56 -0.05 8.69 23.23
N VAL A 57 -1.17 8.17 22.72
CA VAL A 57 -1.25 7.52 21.40
C VAL A 57 -0.97 8.52 20.28
N ALA A 58 -1.61 9.69 20.30
CA ALA A 58 -1.52 10.68 19.21
C ALA A 58 -0.13 11.33 19.06
N VAL A 59 0.60 11.55 20.16
CA VAL A 59 1.93 12.17 20.15
C VAL A 59 3.08 11.15 20.08
N ASN A 60 2.76 9.86 20.02
CA ASN A 60 3.75 8.81 19.84
C ASN A 60 4.43 8.96 18.47
N VAL A 61 5.76 8.82 18.43
CA VAL A 61 6.54 9.00 17.20
C VAL A 61 6.80 7.62 16.60
N GLU A 62 6.02 7.28 15.59
CA GLU A 62 6.19 6.10 14.76
C GLU A 62 6.67 6.51 13.35
N PRO A 63 7.34 5.65 12.57
CA PRO A 63 7.64 5.99 11.18
C PRO A 63 6.35 6.25 10.38
N GLN A 64 6.37 7.22 9.46
CA GLN A 64 5.18 7.64 8.72
C GLN A 64 4.47 6.49 8.01
N ILE A 65 5.24 5.56 7.43
CA ILE A 65 4.68 4.42 6.70
C ILE A 65 3.87 3.48 7.60
N TYR A 66 4.20 3.39 8.89
CA TYR A 66 3.47 2.53 9.83
C TYR A 66 2.08 3.12 10.08
N ARG A 67 2.00 4.43 10.35
CA ARG A 67 0.72 5.14 10.49
C ARG A 67 -0.14 5.06 9.24
N TRP A 68 0.46 5.16 8.06
CA TRP A 68 -0.26 5.02 6.79
C TRP A 68 -0.79 3.61 6.56
N ILE A 69 -0.08 2.57 6.99
CA ILE A 69 -0.59 1.19 6.95
C ILE A 69 -1.79 1.03 7.89
N ARG A 70 -1.72 1.58 9.11
CA ARG A 70 -2.86 1.60 10.06
C ARG A 70 -4.07 2.27 9.45
N GLU A 71 -3.89 3.47 8.89
CA GLU A 71 -4.94 4.22 8.22
C GLU A 71 -5.54 3.47 7.02
N TRP A 72 -4.69 2.97 6.13
CA TRP A 72 -5.12 2.20 4.98
C TRP A 72 -5.88 0.93 5.37
N GLY A 73 -5.45 0.24 6.43
CA GLY A 73 -6.12 -0.94 6.96
C GLY A 73 -7.54 -0.65 7.45
N ARG A 74 -7.72 0.46 8.19
CA ARG A 74 -9.05 0.92 8.63
C ARG A 74 -9.95 1.25 7.45
N ASP A 75 -9.43 1.97 6.46
CA ASP A 75 -10.18 2.27 5.24
C ASP A 75 -10.59 1.00 4.49
N TYR A 76 -9.67 0.03 4.36
CA TYR A 76 -9.94 -1.25 3.70
C TYR A 76 -11.09 -2.01 4.37
N ILE A 77 -11.05 -2.18 5.70
CA ILE A 77 -12.09 -2.88 6.46
C ILE A 77 -13.45 -2.17 6.40
N LEU A 78 -13.48 -0.84 6.28
CA LEU A 78 -14.72 -0.07 6.13
C LEU A 78 -15.29 -0.12 4.70
N GLU A 79 -14.45 -0.29 3.69
CA GLU A 79 -14.83 -0.35 2.28
C GLU A 79 -15.26 -1.75 1.83
N LEU A 80 -14.53 -2.80 2.23
CA LEU A 80 -14.74 -4.18 1.82
C LEU A 80 -16.21 -4.65 1.93
N PRO A 81 -16.90 -4.51 3.08
CA PRO A 81 -18.29 -4.97 3.20
C PRO A 81 -19.24 -4.19 2.27
N LYS A 82 -18.97 -2.91 1.99
CA LYS A 82 -19.79 -2.09 1.08
C LYS A 82 -19.63 -2.56 -0.36
N GLU A 83 -18.40 -2.86 -0.78
CA GLU A 83 -18.14 -3.36 -2.13
C GLU A 83 -18.68 -4.79 -2.32
N LEU A 84 -18.57 -5.65 -1.30
CA LEU A 84 -19.20 -6.98 -1.31
C LEU A 84 -20.73 -6.89 -1.32
N GLN A 85 -21.33 -5.92 -0.63
CA GLN A 85 -22.77 -5.72 -0.66
C GLN A 85 -23.25 -5.34 -2.06
N LYS A 86 -22.60 -4.35 -2.71
CA LYS A 86 -22.91 -3.97 -4.11
C LYS A 86 -22.82 -5.17 -5.04
N LEU A 87 -21.84 -6.05 -4.81
CA LEU A 87 -21.68 -7.27 -5.58
C LEU A 87 -22.84 -8.25 -5.36
N LYS A 88 -23.19 -8.53 -4.10
CA LYS A 88 -24.30 -9.41 -3.73
C LYS A 88 -25.63 -8.93 -4.30
N GLU A 89 -25.93 -7.64 -4.21
CA GLU A 89 -27.19 -7.05 -4.72
C GLU A 89 -27.40 -7.26 -6.23
N LYS A 90 -26.32 -7.43 -7.01
CA LYS A 90 -26.41 -7.66 -8.46
C LYS A 90 -26.22 -9.12 -8.85
N CYS A 91 -25.55 -9.91 -8.03
CA CYS A 91 -25.13 -11.28 -8.34
C CYS A 91 -25.83 -12.38 -7.52
N ASP A 92 -26.67 -12.06 -6.54
CA ASP A 92 -27.34 -13.09 -5.74
C ASP A 92 -28.29 -13.94 -6.63
N ARG A 93 -28.10 -15.26 -6.55
CA ARG A 93 -28.82 -16.26 -7.35
C ARG A 93 -30.30 -16.28 -7.07
N LYS A 94 -30.72 -15.81 -5.88
CA LYS A 94 -32.13 -15.69 -5.50
C LYS A 94 -32.96 -14.82 -6.45
N PHE A 95 -32.31 -13.95 -7.23
CA PHE A 95 -32.97 -13.09 -8.22
C PHE A 95 -33.10 -13.73 -9.61
N TYR A 96 -32.56 -14.93 -9.83
CA TYR A 96 -32.54 -15.60 -11.13
C TYR A 96 -33.28 -16.95 -11.06
N TYR A 97 -34.37 -17.07 -11.83
CA TYR A 97 -35.29 -18.23 -11.83
C TYR A 97 -34.69 -19.53 -12.44
N THR A 98 -33.49 -19.45 -13.01
CA THR A 98 -32.73 -20.59 -13.53
C THR A 98 -31.29 -20.47 -13.04
N ASP A 99 -30.47 -21.52 -13.18
CA ASP A 99 -29.01 -21.47 -13.01
C ASP A 99 -28.37 -20.54 -14.08
N ILE A 100 -28.81 -19.28 -14.14
CA ILE A 100 -28.20 -18.25 -14.96
C ILE A 100 -26.86 -17.98 -14.30
N ASN A 101 -25.84 -18.58 -14.91
CA ASN A 101 -24.45 -18.36 -14.59
C ASN A 101 -24.20 -16.84 -14.44
N VAL A 102 -23.48 -16.43 -13.40
CA VAL A 102 -22.89 -15.09 -13.19
C VAL A 102 -22.45 -14.44 -14.51
N CYS A 103 -21.93 -15.25 -15.42
CA CYS A 103 -21.35 -14.83 -16.69
C CYS A 103 -22.36 -14.46 -17.79
N ASN A 104 -23.64 -14.77 -17.59
CA ASN A 104 -24.74 -14.46 -18.52
C ASN A 104 -25.66 -13.35 -18.00
N VAL A 105 -25.49 -12.92 -16.75
CA VAL A 105 -26.25 -11.81 -16.14
C VAL A 105 -25.47 -10.51 -16.29
N PHE A 106 -25.90 -9.63 -17.20
CA PHE A 106 -25.21 -8.37 -17.47
C PHE A 106 -25.03 -7.48 -16.23
N PRO A 107 -26.05 -7.26 -15.37
CA PRO A 107 -25.88 -6.51 -14.11
C PRO A 107 -24.79 -7.09 -13.18
N CYS A 108 -24.75 -8.41 -13.03
CA CYS A 108 -23.76 -9.07 -12.19
C CYS A 108 -22.35 -8.96 -12.78
N LYS A 109 -22.21 -9.18 -14.09
CA LYS A 109 -20.92 -9.03 -14.80
C LYS A 109 -20.33 -7.64 -14.61
N ASN A 110 -21.14 -6.59 -14.74
CA ASN A 110 -20.68 -5.22 -14.50
C ASN A 110 -20.29 -4.98 -13.03
N ALA A 111 -21.05 -5.53 -12.08
CA ALA A 111 -20.69 -5.44 -10.66
C ALA A 111 -19.34 -6.12 -10.36
N CYS A 112 -19.08 -7.29 -10.94
CA CYS A 112 -17.79 -7.96 -10.83
C CYS A 112 -16.64 -7.12 -11.42
N ILE A 113 -16.83 -6.48 -12.58
CA ILE A 113 -15.82 -5.59 -13.17
C ILE A 113 -15.49 -4.41 -12.24
N LEU A 114 -16.50 -3.80 -11.64
CA LEU A 114 -16.31 -2.69 -10.70
C LEU A 114 -15.59 -3.15 -9.42
N TYR A 115 -15.97 -4.31 -8.89
CA TYR A 115 -15.28 -4.93 -7.76
C TYR A 115 -13.82 -5.24 -8.10
N ASP A 116 -13.55 -5.82 -9.27
CA ASP A 116 -12.20 -6.12 -9.76
C ASP A 116 -11.32 -4.86 -9.84
N GLN A 117 -11.87 -3.76 -10.37
CA GLN A 117 -11.18 -2.48 -10.40
C GLN A 117 -10.86 -1.95 -9.00
N TRP A 118 -11.79 -2.09 -8.06
CA TRP A 118 -11.57 -1.67 -6.68
C TRP A 118 -10.51 -2.54 -5.98
N ILE A 119 -10.67 -3.86 -5.97
CA ILE A 119 -9.75 -4.77 -5.27
C ILE A 119 -8.35 -4.75 -5.90
N THR A 120 -8.24 -4.58 -7.21
CA THR A 120 -6.94 -4.39 -7.90
C THR A 120 -6.24 -3.10 -7.43
N ARG A 121 -6.98 -2.01 -7.22
CA ARG A 121 -6.40 -0.78 -6.64
C ARG A 121 -5.94 -1.01 -5.20
N LYS A 122 -6.74 -1.70 -4.39
CA LYS A 122 -6.36 -2.04 -3.00
C LYS A 122 -5.11 -2.91 -2.95
N LYS A 123 -5.02 -3.94 -3.80
CA LYS A 123 -3.82 -4.76 -3.95
C LYS A 123 -2.58 -3.92 -4.29
N LYS A 124 -2.67 -3.06 -5.30
CA LYS A 124 -1.55 -2.17 -5.68
C LYS A 124 -1.14 -1.24 -4.53
N GLN A 125 -2.10 -0.69 -3.80
CA GLN A 125 -1.81 0.15 -2.63
C GLN A 125 -1.10 -0.65 -1.53
N TRP A 126 -1.61 -1.84 -1.20
CA TRP A 126 -0.99 -2.73 -0.23
C TRP A 126 0.43 -3.11 -0.61
N ASP A 127 0.64 -3.53 -1.87
CA ASP A 127 1.96 -3.89 -2.39
C ASP A 127 2.94 -2.70 -2.28
N LEU A 128 2.50 -1.47 -2.58
CA LEU A 128 3.34 -0.28 -2.44
C LEU A 128 3.65 0.05 -0.96
N LEU A 129 2.65 0.00 -0.09
CA LEU A 129 2.81 0.33 1.33
C LEU A 129 3.70 -0.69 2.06
N SER A 130 3.44 -1.98 1.85
CA SER A 130 4.21 -3.08 2.44
C SER A 130 5.67 -3.08 1.96
N ASN A 131 5.93 -2.84 0.67
CA ASN A 131 7.30 -2.69 0.17
C ASN A 131 8.00 -1.46 0.77
N LYS A 132 7.28 -0.33 0.89
CA LYS A 132 7.86 0.87 1.51
C LYS A 132 8.17 0.63 2.99
N PHE A 133 7.34 -0.13 3.70
CA PHE A 133 7.62 -0.55 5.08
C PHE A 133 8.93 -1.33 5.17
N ILE A 134 9.16 -2.31 4.28
CA ILE A 134 10.40 -3.10 4.25
C ILE A 134 11.62 -2.19 4.09
N SER A 135 11.58 -1.26 3.14
CA SER A 135 12.68 -0.31 2.91
C SER A 135 12.95 0.58 4.13
N VAL A 136 11.90 1.18 4.72
CA VAL A 136 12.03 2.05 5.90
C VAL A 136 12.55 1.28 7.10
N LYS A 137 12.05 0.06 7.33
CA LYS A 137 12.49 -0.79 8.44
C LYS A 137 13.98 -1.13 8.33
N LYS A 138 14.46 -1.43 7.12
CA LYS A 138 15.87 -1.68 6.84
C LYS A 138 16.74 -0.44 7.10
N GLU A 139 16.30 0.74 6.66
CA GLU A 139 17.03 2.01 6.81
C GLU A 139 17.16 2.44 8.28
N GLN A 140 16.11 2.24 9.08
CA GLN A 140 16.07 2.76 10.45
C GLN A 140 16.66 1.79 11.48
N ASN A 141 17.04 0.56 11.08
CA ASN A 141 17.49 -0.53 11.96
C ASN A 141 16.58 -0.70 13.20
N ILE A 142 15.28 -0.44 13.04
CA ILE A 142 14.32 -0.50 14.15
C ILE A 142 14.02 -1.97 14.41
N GLN A 143 14.58 -2.48 15.51
CA GLN A 143 14.14 -3.72 16.13
C GLN A 143 12.99 -3.41 17.10
N THR A 144 11.80 -3.13 16.56
CA THR A 144 10.58 -3.23 17.35
C THR A 144 10.23 -4.71 17.47
N ALA A 145 10.35 -5.26 18.68
CA ALA A 145 10.18 -6.69 18.94
C ALA A 145 8.85 -7.24 18.37
N ASP A 146 7.80 -6.42 18.36
CA ASP A 146 6.43 -6.85 18.02
C ASP A 146 6.02 -6.57 16.56
N ILE A 147 6.81 -5.83 15.77
CA ILE A 147 6.44 -5.47 14.39
C ILE A 147 7.51 -6.01 13.45
N VAL A 148 7.34 -7.27 13.02
CA VAL A 148 8.27 -7.96 12.12
C VAL A 148 7.95 -7.64 10.66
N THR A 149 6.67 -7.63 10.31
CA THR A 149 6.11 -7.48 8.97
C THR A 149 5.04 -6.38 8.93
N ALA A 150 4.65 -5.96 7.73
CA ALA A 150 3.54 -5.02 7.56
C ALA A 150 2.20 -5.61 8.06
N TYR A 151 2.04 -6.94 8.03
CA TYR A 151 0.84 -7.61 8.57
C TYR A 151 0.71 -7.43 10.09
N ASP A 152 1.83 -7.34 10.82
CA ASP A 152 1.79 -7.17 12.26
C ASP A 152 1.21 -5.80 12.65
N ILE A 153 1.41 -4.79 11.80
CA ILE A 153 0.74 -3.48 11.97
C ILE A 153 -0.78 -3.63 11.81
N LEU A 154 -1.22 -4.39 10.81
CA LEU A 154 -2.66 -4.65 10.61
C LEU A 154 -3.25 -5.44 11.78
N LYS A 155 -2.55 -6.45 12.31
CA LYS A 155 -2.98 -7.21 13.49
C LYS A 155 -3.11 -6.35 14.75
N GLN A 156 -2.20 -5.40 14.94
CA GLN A 156 -2.27 -4.47 16.07
C GLN A 156 -3.42 -3.47 15.92
N GLU A 157 -3.72 -3.05 14.69
CA GLU A 157 -4.70 -1.99 14.42
C GLU A 157 -6.14 -2.52 14.28
N LEU A 158 -6.30 -3.71 13.71
CA LEU A 158 -7.57 -4.26 13.27
C LEU A 158 -7.94 -5.48 14.12
N ASP A 159 -9.01 -5.35 14.88
CA ASP A 159 -9.54 -6.45 15.69
C ASP A 159 -9.97 -7.63 14.81
N GLY A 160 -9.58 -8.84 15.22
CA GLY A 160 -9.87 -10.07 14.48
C GLY A 160 -9.19 -10.21 13.11
N PHE A 161 -8.16 -9.43 12.81
CA PHE A 161 -7.45 -9.52 11.52
C PHE A 161 -6.86 -10.92 11.27
N ASN A 162 -7.07 -11.44 10.07
CA ASN A 162 -6.58 -12.75 9.66
C ASN A 162 -5.79 -12.65 8.34
N ASP A 163 -4.49 -12.91 8.40
CA ASP A 163 -3.57 -12.80 7.27
C ASP A 163 -4.01 -13.63 6.07
N VAL A 164 -4.52 -14.85 6.32
CA VAL A 164 -4.94 -15.79 5.27
C VAL A 164 -6.22 -15.31 4.61
N ALA A 165 -7.19 -14.83 5.39
CA ALA A 165 -8.43 -14.28 4.87
C ALA A 165 -8.14 -13.03 4.02
N PHE A 166 -7.38 -12.08 4.55
CA PHE A 166 -6.95 -10.88 3.82
C PHE A 166 -6.22 -11.21 2.53
N GLU A 167 -5.28 -12.16 2.57
CA GLU A 167 -4.55 -12.60 1.39
C GLU A 167 -5.45 -13.28 0.35
N ASN A 168 -6.53 -13.94 0.78
CA ASN A 168 -7.50 -14.48 -0.15
C ASN A 168 -8.34 -13.36 -0.76
N GLU A 169 -8.83 -12.42 0.05
CA GLU A 169 -9.65 -11.28 -0.40
C GLU A 169 -8.89 -10.40 -1.39
N ILE A 170 -7.68 -9.93 -1.02
CA ILE A 170 -6.91 -8.99 -1.83
C ILE A 170 -6.41 -9.58 -3.15
N ASN A 171 -6.40 -10.91 -3.27
CA ASN A 171 -6.02 -11.61 -4.49
C ASN A 171 -7.22 -12.32 -5.15
N GLN A 172 -8.47 -11.97 -4.81
CA GLN A 172 -9.67 -12.50 -5.45
C GLN A 172 -9.80 -14.04 -5.36
N ARG A 173 -9.40 -14.60 -4.23
CA ARG A 173 -9.41 -16.04 -3.93
C ARG A 173 -10.35 -16.39 -2.77
N ASP A 174 -11.01 -15.40 -2.18
CA ASP A 174 -12.00 -15.62 -1.15
C ASP A 174 -13.28 -16.25 -1.72
N ASN A 175 -14.01 -16.97 -0.87
CA ASN A 175 -15.21 -17.67 -1.30
C ASN A 175 -16.29 -16.71 -1.80
N ALA A 176 -16.40 -15.51 -1.25
CA ALA A 176 -17.42 -14.55 -1.68
C ALA A 176 -17.17 -14.13 -3.13
N TYR A 177 -15.93 -13.79 -3.49
CA TYR A 177 -15.55 -13.51 -4.88
C TYR A 177 -15.75 -14.72 -5.79
N ILE A 178 -15.24 -15.90 -5.40
CA ILE A 178 -15.36 -17.11 -6.22
C ILE A 178 -16.82 -17.47 -6.48
N ASP A 179 -17.68 -17.36 -5.47
CA ASP A 179 -19.07 -17.76 -5.61
C ASP A 179 -19.90 -16.78 -6.43
N LEU A 180 -19.59 -15.48 -6.35
CA LEU A 180 -20.33 -14.39 -6.99
C LEU A 180 -19.79 -13.99 -8.36
N CYS A 181 -18.49 -14.14 -8.64
CA CYS A 181 -17.85 -13.64 -9.86
C CYS A 181 -17.23 -14.71 -10.77
N VAL A 182 -16.93 -15.90 -10.26
CA VAL A 182 -16.34 -16.96 -11.10
C VAL A 182 -17.44 -17.82 -11.72
N CYS A 183 -17.41 -17.98 -13.04
CA CYS A 183 -18.36 -18.84 -13.76
C CYS A 183 -18.27 -20.29 -13.25
N ALA A 184 -19.41 -21.00 -13.16
CA ALA A 184 -19.47 -22.39 -12.70
C ALA A 184 -18.44 -23.33 -13.38
N ALA A 185 -18.23 -23.18 -14.69
CA ALA A 185 -17.24 -23.97 -15.46
C ALA A 185 -15.78 -23.80 -14.99
N LYS A 186 -15.45 -22.72 -14.26
CA LYS A 186 -14.09 -22.40 -13.79
C LYS A 186 -13.95 -22.43 -12.26
N LYS A 187 -15.05 -22.66 -11.51
CA LYS A 187 -15.02 -22.64 -10.04
C LYS A 187 -14.11 -23.72 -9.45
N ASN A 188 -14.17 -24.94 -9.98
CA ASN A 188 -13.35 -26.04 -9.47
C ASN A 188 -11.86 -25.78 -9.67
N THR A 189 -11.47 -25.28 -10.84
CA THR A 189 -10.07 -24.90 -11.13
C THR A 189 -9.57 -23.80 -10.21
N GLN A 190 -10.39 -22.76 -9.97
CA GLN A 190 -10.00 -21.64 -9.11
C GLN A 190 -9.85 -22.07 -7.63
N LYS A 191 -10.75 -22.93 -7.13
CA LYS A 191 -10.65 -23.49 -5.77
C LYS A 191 -9.38 -24.32 -5.58
N VAL A 192 -9.02 -25.13 -6.58
CA VAL A 192 -7.78 -25.91 -6.54
C VAL A 192 -6.56 -24.99 -6.52
N LEU A 193 -6.53 -23.95 -7.35
CA LEU A 193 -5.44 -22.96 -7.35
C LEU A 193 -5.29 -22.28 -5.99
N THR A 194 -6.40 -21.82 -5.39
CA THR A 194 -6.39 -21.22 -4.04
C THR A 194 -5.82 -22.18 -3.00
N ASN A 195 -6.19 -23.47 -3.04
CA ASN A 195 -5.68 -24.46 -2.09
C ASN A 195 -4.17 -24.71 -2.24
N VAL A 196 -3.68 -24.78 -3.48
CA VAL A 196 -2.24 -24.95 -3.77
C VAL A 196 -1.43 -23.75 -3.27
N GLU A 197 -1.89 -22.53 -3.53
CA GLU A 197 -1.22 -21.31 -3.10
C GLU A 197 -1.21 -21.14 -1.58
N ASN A 198 -2.33 -21.46 -0.91
CA ASN A 198 -2.39 -21.45 0.55
C ASN A 198 -1.46 -22.51 1.17
N ALA A 199 -1.39 -23.70 0.58
CA ALA A 199 -0.45 -24.74 1.00
C ALA A 199 1.01 -24.31 0.81
N ALA A 200 1.34 -23.62 -0.29
CA ALA A 200 2.68 -23.09 -0.54
C ALA A 200 3.07 -22.02 0.50
N LYS A 201 2.14 -21.13 0.88
CA LYS A 201 2.37 -20.09 1.90
C LYS A 201 2.55 -20.67 3.31
N SER A 202 1.82 -21.74 3.65
CA SER A 202 1.98 -22.42 4.95
C SER A 202 3.31 -23.16 5.13
N LYS A 203 4.02 -23.46 4.03
CA LYS A 203 5.26 -24.26 4.01
C LYS A 203 6.54 -23.45 3.81
N ALA A 204 6.47 -22.15 3.52
CA ALA A 204 7.64 -21.31 3.28
C ALA A 204 8.05 -20.54 4.55
N PRO A 205 9.31 -20.67 5.04
CA PRO A 205 9.92 -19.57 5.78
C PRO A 205 10.01 -18.38 4.82
N ASN A 206 9.69 -17.17 5.30
CA ASN A 206 9.74 -15.92 4.52
C ASN A 206 11.04 -15.81 3.68
N SER A 207 10.97 -16.22 2.41
CA SER A 207 12.01 -15.99 1.42
C SER A 207 11.35 -15.44 0.16
N ASN A 208 11.63 -14.15 -0.09
CA ASN A 208 11.29 -13.40 -1.29
C ASN A 208 11.51 -14.20 -2.58
N PRO A 209 10.54 -14.29 -3.49
CA PRO A 209 10.83 -14.62 -4.87
C PRO A 209 11.48 -13.40 -5.54
N LYS A 210 12.78 -13.50 -5.88
CA LYS A 210 13.38 -12.65 -6.91
C LYS A 210 12.71 -12.99 -8.23
N ILE A 211 11.75 -12.18 -8.67
CA ILE A 211 11.31 -12.23 -10.06
C ILE A 211 12.41 -11.57 -10.91
N GLN A 212 13.22 -12.40 -11.56
CA GLN A 212 14.01 -11.95 -12.70
C GLN A 212 13.06 -11.60 -13.83
N VAL A 213 13.13 -10.34 -14.28
CA VAL A 213 12.43 -9.85 -15.47
C VAL A 213 13.00 -10.58 -16.68
N VAL A 214 12.22 -11.52 -17.24
CA VAL A 214 12.51 -12.13 -18.53
C VAL A 214 12.14 -11.11 -19.60
N TYR A 215 13.15 -10.50 -20.22
CA TYR A 215 12.97 -9.76 -21.46
C TYR A 215 12.64 -10.75 -22.58
N SER A 216 11.39 -10.73 -23.06
CA SER A 216 11.03 -11.43 -24.28
C SER A 216 11.41 -10.56 -25.48
N SER A 217 12.45 -10.98 -26.18
CA SER A 217 12.85 -10.53 -27.50
C SER A 217 11.78 -10.88 -28.54
N LYS A 218 11.30 -9.88 -29.28
CA LYS A 218 10.78 -10.06 -30.64
C LYS A 218 11.34 -8.95 -31.53
N GLN A 219 12.20 -9.35 -32.45
CA GLN A 219 12.62 -8.58 -33.61
C GLN A 219 11.45 -8.52 -34.61
N GLU A 220 11.13 -7.32 -35.08
CA GLU A 220 10.59 -7.13 -36.43
C GLU A 220 11.45 -6.05 -37.12
N LYS A 221 12.09 -6.46 -38.22
CA LYS A 221 12.81 -5.59 -39.15
C LYS A 221 11.79 -4.87 -40.03
N VAL A 222 11.90 -3.55 -40.17
CA VAL A 222 11.60 -2.86 -41.43
C VAL A 222 12.61 -1.72 -41.64
N GLN A 223 13.28 -1.78 -42.79
CA GLN A 223 14.22 -0.82 -43.40
C GLN A 223 13.43 0.20 -44.22
N GLY A 224 13.82 1.46 -44.47
CA GLY A 224 14.94 2.29 -44.04
C GLY A 224 14.59 3.76 -44.40
N ASP A 225 15.46 4.72 -44.07
CA ASP A 225 16.10 5.58 -45.08
C ASP A 225 17.00 6.65 -44.44
N SER A 226 17.98 7.01 -45.27
CA SER A 226 19.19 7.80 -45.06
C SER A 226 18.94 9.26 -44.64
N ALA A 227 19.81 9.82 -43.79
CA ALA A 227 20.88 10.72 -44.26
C ALA A 227 21.54 11.55 -43.14
N HIS A 228 22.86 11.69 -43.30
CA HIS A 228 23.75 12.75 -42.84
C HIS A 228 24.19 12.88 -41.38
N GLY A 229 25.51 12.79 -41.18
CA GLY A 229 26.21 13.63 -40.19
C GLY A 229 27.32 12.99 -39.35
N ASN A 230 28.30 12.34 -39.99
CA ASN A 230 29.61 11.98 -39.43
C ASN A 230 30.31 13.28 -38.92
N VAL A 231 31.12 13.34 -37.84
CA VAL A 231 32.55 12.93 -37.79
C VAL A 231 33.15 13.38 -36.43
N ASN A 232 33.92 12.47 -35.80
CA ASN A 232 35.06 12.57 -34.86
C ASN A 232 34.93 13.37 -33.54
N GLY A 233 35.47 12.92 -32.40
CA GLY A 233 36.54 11.95 -32.16
C GLY A 233 37.58 12.62 -31.25
N GLY A 234 37.99 11.96 -30.16
CA GLY A 234 39.09 12.46 -29.32
C GLY A 234 38.98 12.09 -27.84
N ALA A 235 39.55 10.94 -27.50
CA ALA A 235 39.94 10.62 -26.13
C ALA A 235 41.06 11.58 -25.66
N ASN A 236 41.07 11.93 -24.36
CA ASN A 236 42.20 11.65 -23.48
C ASN A 236 41.93 12.07 -22.02
N ASN A 237 42.29 11.15 -21.12
CA ASN A 237 42.48 11.33 -19.68
C ASN A 237 43.62 12.32 -19.37
N SER A 238 43.52 13.09 -18.29
CA SER A 238 44.37 12.95 -17.09
C SER A 238 44.25 14.12 -16.10
N THR A 239 43.90 13.74 -14.88
CA THR A 239 44.31 14.14 -13.51
C THR A 239 45.28 15.32 -13.26
N THR A 240 45.09 15.91 -12.06
CA THR A 240 45.97 16.74 -11.19
C THR A 240 46.08 18.23 -11.55
N GLY A 241 46.00 19.23 -10.67
CA GLY A 241 45.87 19.33 -9.21
C GLY A 241 46.59 20.60 -8.71
N LYS A 242 45.96 21.43 -7.85
CA LYS A 242 46.52 22.57 -7.05
C LYS A 242 47.13 23.74 -7.89
N ALA A 243 47.18 25.03 -7.49
CA ALA A 243 47.05 25.74 -6.21
C ALA A 243 46.67 27.22 -6.46
N VAL A 244 46.04 27.84 -5.44
CA VAL A 244 46.29 29.19 -4.88
C VAL A 244 46.85 30.29 -5.80
N THR A 245 46.06 31.34 -6.04
CA THR A 245 46.21 32.67 -5.43
C THR A 245 44.91 33.46 -5.58
#